data_AF-A0A875RYY6-F1
#
_entry.id   AF-A0A875RYY6-F1
#
_cell.length_a   1.000
_cell.length_b   1.000
_cell.length_c   1.000
_cell.angle_alpha   90.00
_cell.angle_beta   90.00
_cell.angle_gamma   90.00
#
_symmetry.space_group_name_H-M   'P 1'
#
loop_
_entity.id
_entity.type
_entity.pdbx_description
1 polymer ?
#
loop_
_entity_poly.entity_id
_entity_poly.type
_entity_poly.pdbx_seq_one_letter_code
_entity_poly.pdbx_strand_id
1 'polypeptide(L)'
;MGLLSRLIDLSDLALIDSDIQPDSVKVPRQGLVPGYSDGITALALPIVAYWTYSSFFHIMDVYRLAEGHRIHPTEEMLKKNRATQYEVVRDVIIQHIIQTITGFLAFSLDTQEYTGYENSEIWDLRQKVPSIIPTWLLYIGYWYLIPLVRISIGFVIIDTWQFTLHRFMHQHPFMYRHFHSRHHQLYVPYAYGALFNHPLEGLLLDTVGTGVASMAVKLSQRECIFLYTFSTMKTVDDHCGYSFSFDLFQRLFPNNSIYHDIHHQHFGIKYNYSQPFFTFWDRLFGTRFTGTDAYTDKNGKITLEGYHRFLMDRTSKRKEIAKEYHTQFHEISGSEDEEDSPENPINQKKKSQ
;
A
#
# COMPACT_ATOMS: atom_id res chain seq x y z
N MET A 1 19.11 27.03 -7.21
CA MET A 1 18.52 26.23 -8.31
C MET A 1 17.11 25.81 -7.90
N GLY A 2 16.09 26.25 -8.63
CA GLY A 2 14.69 26.00 -8.30
C GLY A 2 14.21 24.60 -8.68
N LEU A 3 13.02 24.20 -8.22
CA LEU A 3 12.41 22.89 -8.52
C LEU A 3 12.31 22.61 -10.04
N LEU A 4 11.95 23.63 -10.82
CA LEU A 4 11.85 23.55 -12.29
C LEU A 4 13.17 23.15 -12.96
N SER A 5 14.32 23.61 -12.48
CA SER A 5 15.62 23.26 -13.09
C SER A 5 16.07 21.82 -12.81
N ARG A 6 15.31 21.06 -12.01
CA ARG A 6 15.53 19.62 -11.79
C ARG A 6 14.59 18.74 -12.59
N LEU A 7 13.49 19.30 -13.10
CA LEU A 7 12.44 18.58 -13.80
C LEU A 7 12.50 18.79 -15.32
N ILE A 8 13.36 19.67 -15.79
CA ILE A 8 13.44 20.06 -17.18
C ILE A 8 14.89 20.04 -17.62
N ASP A 9 15.16 19.38 -18.74
CA ASP A 9 16.42 19.52 -19.46
C ASP A 9 16.35 20.73 -20.40
N LEU A 10 17.24 21.70 -20.19
CA LEU A 10 17.29 22.90 -21.03
C LEU A 10 17.72 22.61 -22.47
N SER A 11 18.48 21.54 -22.69
CA SER A 11 18.87 21.11 -24.03
C SER A 11 17.66 20.54 -24.80
N ASP A 12 16.78 19.78 -24.14
CA ASP A 12 15.54 19.31 -24.73
C ASP A 12 14.62 20.47 -25.10
N LEU A 13 14.49 21.49 -24.24
CA LEU A 13 13.68 22.67 -24.57
C LEU A 13 14.18 23.37 -25.84
N ALA A 14 15.50 23.52 -25.99
CA ALA A 14 16.08 24.15 -27.16
C ALA A 14 15.82 23.34 -28.45
N LEU A 15 15.80 22.01 -28.37
CA LEU A 15 15.41 21.14 -29.49
C LEU A 15 13.92 21.24 -29.79
N ILE A 16 13.06 21.32 -28.78
CA ILE A 16 11.60 21.42 -28.97
C ILE A 16 11.21 22.79 -29.57
N ASP A 17 11.98 23.84 -29.29
CA ASP A 17 11.75 25.19 -29.82
C ASP A 17 12.41 25.43 -31.19
N SER A 18 13.15 24.48 -31.76
CA SER A 18 13.81 24.69 -33.04
C SER A 18 12.84 24.76 -34.22
N ASP A 19 13.22 25.51 -35.26
CA ASP A 19 12.42 25.62 -36.50
C ASP A 19 12.32 24.29 -37.27
N ILE A 20 13.28 23.39 -37.04
CA ILE A 20 13.37 22.07 -37.65
C ILE A 20 12.93 21.03 -36.62
N GLN A 21 12.12 20.06 -37.03
CA GLN A 21 11.71 18.95 -36.18
C GLN A 21 12.94 18.14 -35.71
N PRO A 22 13.08 17.86 -34.40
CA PRO A 22 14.15 17.00 -33.89
C PRO A 22 14.09 15.60 -34.49
N ASP A 23 15.28 15.03 -34.75
CA ASP A 23 15.41 13.65 -35.22
C ASP A 23 14.72 12.68 -34.26
N SER A 24 13.98 11.73 -34.83
CA SER A 24 13.25 10.69 -34.10
C SER A 24 13.87 9.33 -34.42
N VAL A 25 14.68 8.82 -33.50
CA VAL A 25 15.32 7.51 -33.64
C VAL A 25 14.79 6.59 -32.57
N LYS A 26 13.94 5.64 -32.97
CA LYS A 26 13.38 4.63 -32.07
C LYS A 26 14.47 3.66 -31.66
N VAL A 27 14.99 3.84 -30.45
CA VAL A 27 15.93 2.90 -29.82
C VAL A 27 15.21 2.08 -28.75
N PRO A 28 15.51 0.78 -28.61
CA PRO A 28 14.96 -0.01 -27.52
C PRO A 28 15.24 0.66 -26.17
N ARG A 29 14.21 0.82 -25.35
CA ARG A 29 14.35 1.44 -24.02
C ARG A 29 15.19 0.53 -23.13
N GLN A 30 16.23 1.10 -22.53
CA GLN A 30 17.03 0.41 -21.53
C GLN A 30 16.23 0.25 -20.24
N GLY A 31 16.31 -0.93 -19.63
CA GLY A 31 15.67 -1.20 -18.34
C GLY A 31 16.28 -0.37 -17.20
N LEU A 32 15.45 -0.06 -16.21
CA LEU A 32 15.85 0.67 -14.99
C LEU A 32 16.85 -0.12 -14.15
N VAL A 33 16.73 -1.45 -14.14
CA VAL A 33 17.67 -2.34 -13.43
C VAL A 33 18.67 -2.90 -14.45
N PRO A 34 19.98 -2.68 -14.28
CA PRO A 34 20.99 -3.22 -15.19
C PRO A 34 20.85 -4.74 -15.35
N GLY A 35 20.75 -5.20 -16.60
CA GLY A 35 20.61 -6.62 -16.95
C GLY A 35 19.17 -7.15 -17.01
N TYR A 36 18.16 -6.34 -16.68
CA TYR A 36 16.75 -6.76 -16.71
C TYR A 36 15.90 -5.77 -17.51
N SER A 37 14.85 -6.28 -18.17
CA SER A 37 13.85 -5.41 -18.82
C SER A 37 12.94 -4.74 -17.78
N ASP A 38 12.33 -3.62 -18.16
CA ASP A 38 11.34 -2.95 -17.31
C ASP A 38 10.13 -3.86 -17.04
N GLY A 39 9.71 -4.68 -18.00
CA GLY A 39 8.68 -5.70 -17.76
C GLY A 39 9.05 -6.75 -16.72
N ILE A 40 10.28 -7.28 -16.71
CA ILE A 40 10.72 -8.19 -15.63
C ILE A 40 10.72 -7.47 -14.29
N THR A 41 11.15 -6.21 -14.28
CA THR A 41 11.12 -5.38 -13.07
C THR A 41 9.69 -5.16 -12.57
N ALA A 42 8.72 -4.97 -13.47
CA ALA A 42 7.31 -4.81 -13.13
C ALA A 42 6.70 -6.06 -12.50
N LEU A 43 7.23 -7.25 -12.80
CA LEU A 43 6.81 -8.51 -12.19
C LEU A 43 7.50 -8.76 -10.84
N ALA A 44 8.79 -8.47 -10.73
CA ALA A 44 9.59 -8.79 -9.55
C ALA A 44 9.41 -7.77 -8.42
N LEU A 45 9.39 -6.47 -8.73
CA LEU A 45 9.42 -5.41 -7.72
C LEU A 45 8.22 -5.43 -6.77
N PRO A 46 6.96 -5.65 -7.22
CA PRO A 46 5.82 -5.75 -6.31
C PRO A 46 5.97 -6.87 -5.28
N ILE A 47 6.55 -8.02 -5.67
CA ILE A 47 6.81 -9.15 -4.76
C ILE A 47 7.87 -8.77 -3.72
N VAL A 48 8.96 -8.14 -4.17
CA VAL A 48 10.01 -7.64 -3.26
C VAL A 48 9.43 -6.61 -2.29
N ALA A 49 8.62 -5.67 -2.78
CA ALA A 49 7.97 -4.65 -1.97
C ALA A 49 6.99 -5.25 -0.97
N TYR A 50 6.20 -6.25 -1.38
CA TYR A 50 5.30 -6.98 -0.50
C TYR A 50 6.03 -7.57 0.70
N TRP A 51 7.07 -8.37 0.46
CA TRP A 51 7.80 -9.03 1.55
C TRP A 51 8.61 -8.05 2.39
N THR A 52 9.20 -7.03 1.76
CA THR A 52 9.96 -6.00 2.50
C THR A 52 9.04 -5.22 3.43
N TYR A 53 7.91 -4.72 2.92
CA TYR A 53 7.00 -3.88 3.69
C TYR A 53 6.21 -4.67 4.73
N SER A 54 5.76 -5.88 4.39
CA SER A 54 5.10 -6.74 5.37
C SER A 54 6.04 -7.25 6.46
N SER A 55 7.31 -7.53 6.13
CA SER A 55 8.33 -7.89 7.13
C SER A 55 8.63 -6.73 8.07
N PHE A 56 8.63 -5.48 7.58
CA PHE A 56 8.77 -4.32 8.45
C PHE A 56 7.70 -4.30 9.56
N PHE A 57 6.42 -4.43 9.21
CA PHE A 57 5.34 -4.51 10.22
C PHE A 57 5.42 -5.78 11.07
N HIS A 58 5.84 -6.91 10.49
CA HIS A 58 6.02 -8.14 11.25
C HIS A 58 7.13 -8.03 12.30
N ILE A 59 8.26 -7.41 11.96
CA ILE A 59 9.34 -7.11 12.91
C ILE A 59 8.80 -6.20 14.02
N MET A 60 8.04 -5.16 13.68
CA MET A 60 7.40 -4.30 14.68
C MET A 60 6.48 -5.08 15.62
N ASP A 61 5.72 -6.04 15.10
CA ASP A 61 4.83 -6.91 15.86
C ASP A 61 5.60 -7.85 16.80
N VAL A 62 6.60 -8.57 16.29
CA VAL A 62 7.40 -9.54 17.06
C VAL A 62 8.16 -8.85 18.20
N TYR A 63 8.73 -7.68 17.94
CA TYR A 63 9.50 -6.93 18.94
C TYR A 63 8.66 -5.89 19.71
N ARG A 64 7.35 -5.80 19.47
CA ARG A 64 6.43 -4.88 20.15
C ARG A 64 6.90 -3.41 20.12
N LEU A 65 7.41 -2.97 18.97
CA LEU A 65 8.07 -1.66 18.82
C LEU A 65 7.10 -0.48 18.81
N ALA A 66 5.83 -0.70 18.48
CA ALA A 66 4.83 0.35 18.29
C ALA A 66 3.45 -0.02 18.87
N GLU A 67 3.43 -0.69 20.02
CA GLU A 67 2.18 -1.15 20.66
C GLU A 67 1.15 -0.02 20.88
N GLY A 68 1.60 1.21 21.12
CA GLY A 68 0.74 2.40 21.25
C GLY A 68 0.00 2.82 19.97
N HIS A 69 0.31 2.23 18.81
CA HIS A 69 -0.34 2.50 17.52
C HIS A 69 -1.10 1.30 16.97
N ARG A 70 -1.11 0.19 17.71
CA ARG A 70 -1.72 -1.06 17.26
C ARG A 70 -3.23 -1.00 17.38
N ILE A 71 -3.96 -1.49 16.38
CA ILE A 71 -5.44 -1.45 16.38
C ILE A 71 -6.01 -2.47 17.37
N HIS A 72 -5.47 -3.69 17.36
CA HIS A 72 -5.87 -4.80 18.25
C HIS A 72 -4.63 -5.42 18.92
N PRO A 73 -4.66 -5.77 20.22
CA PRO A 73 -3.54 -6.44 20.89
C PRO A 73 -3.09 -7.75 20.21
N THR A 74 -1.82 -8.13 20.37
CA THR A 74 -1.28 -9.38 19.78
C THR A 74 -2.05 -10.62 20.24
N GLU A 75 -2.46 -10.65 21.50
CA GLU A 75 -3.18 -11.79 22.08
C GLU A 75 -4.57 -11.96 21.44
N GLU A 76 -5.21 -10.85 21.04
CA GLU A 76 -6.47 -10.89 20.31
C GLU A 76 -6.29 -11.45 18.91
N MET A 77 -5.24 -10.99 18.20
CA MET A 77 -4.88 -11.51 16.88
C MET A 77 -4.66 -13.03 16.93
N LEU A 78 -3.84 -13.52 17.86
CA LEU A 78 -3.53 -14.95 18.01
C LEU A 78 -4.75 -15.78 18.39
N LYS A 79 -5.70 -15.21 19.14
CA LYS A 79 -6.89 -15.93 19.62
C LYS A 79 -8.04 -15.94 18.61
N LYS A 80 -8.22 -14.85 17.85
CA LYS A 80 -9.38 -14.68 16.97
C LYS A 80 -9.12 -15.10 15.53
N ASN A 81 -7.86 -15.06 15.09
CA ASN A 81 -7.52 -15.55 13.76
C ASN A 81 -7.64 -17.06 13.70
N ARG A 82 -8.37 -17.54 12.68
CA ARG A 82 -8.64 -18.97 12.48
C ARG A 82 -7.60 -19.65 11.60
N ALA A 83 -6.92 -18.87 10.76
CA ALA A 83 -5.84 -19.36 9.91
C ALA A 83 -4.51 -19.35 10.68
N THR A 84 -3.72 -20.40 10.49
CA THR A 84 -2.35 -20.45 11.00
C THR A 84 -1.42 -19.58 10.16
N GLN A 85 -0.31 -19.11 10.76
CA GLN A 85 0.70 -18.34 10.01
C GLN A 85 1.29 -19.15 8.85
N TYR A 86 1.44 -20.47 9.01
CA TYR A 86 1.92 -21.35 7.95
C TYR A 86 0.96 -21.38 6.75
N GLU A 87 -0.34 -21.52 6.99
CA GLU A 87 -1.35 -21.48 5.91
C GLU A 87 -1.32 -20.14 5.18
N VAL A 88 -1.15 -19.06 5.92
CA VAL A 88 -1.09 -17.70 5.36
C VAL A 88 0.12 -17.53 4.46
N VAL A 89 1.32 -17.86 4.95
CA VAL A 89 2.55 -17.76 4.16
C VAL A 89 2.50 -18.69 2.94
N ARG A 90 2.04 -19.93 3.11
CA ARG A 90 1.90 -20.89 2.00
C ARG A 90 1.00 -20.32 0.90
N ASP A 91 -0.17 -19.80 1.25
CA ASP A 91 -1.15 -19.33 0.28
C ASP A 91 -0.68 -18.05 -0.41
N VAL A 92 -0.01 -17.14 0.31
CA VAL A 92 0.62 -15.95 -0.28
C VAL A 92 1.73 -16.34 -1.27
N ILE A 93 2.54 -17.35 -0.96
CA ILE A 93 3.55 -17.87 -1.92
C ILE A 93 2.85 -18.44 -3.17
N ILE A 94 1.78 -19.21 -3.01
CA ILE A 94 0.98 -19.72 -4.14
C ILE A 94 0.45 -18.55 -4.97
N GLN A 95 -0.06 -17.51 -4.31
CA GLN A 95 -0.59 -16.32 -4.98
C GLN A 95 0.49 -15.58 -5.78
N HIS A 96 1.70 -15.45 -5.24
CA HIS A 96 2.83 -14.87 -5.98
C HIS A 96 3.30 -15.73 -7.16
N ILE A 97 3.25 -17.07 -7.04
CA ILE A 97 3.54 -17.97 -8.17
C ILE A 97 2.51 -17.74 -9.28
N ILE A 98 1.22 -17.68 -8.96
CA ILE A 98 0.14 -17.42 -9.92
C ILE A 98 0.32 -16.04 -10.57
N GLN A 99 0.52 -14.99 -9.77
CA GLN A 99 0.79 -13.63 -10.23
C GLN A 99 1.98 -13.58 -11.19
N THR A 100 3.08 -14.26 -10.86
CA THR A 100 4.28 -14.31 -11.69
C THR A 100 4.01 -15.01 -13.02
N ILE A 101 3.34 -16.15 -13.01
CA ILE A 101 2.99 -16.88 -14.24
C ILE A 101 2.05 -16.05 -15.11
N THR A 102 0.96 -15.52 -14.54
CA THR A 102 0.00 -14.69 -15.27
C THR A 102 0.66 -13.44 -15.83
N GLY A 103 1.47 -12.76 -15.02
CA GLY A 103 2.19 -11.56 -15.44
C GLY A 103 3.24 -11.85 -16.51
N PHE A 104 3.95 -12.98 -16.43
CA PHE A 104 4.88 -13.42 -17.47
C PHE A 104 4.16 -13.73 -18.78
N LEU A 105 3.01 -14.40 -18.73
CA LEU A 105 2.18 -14.64 -19.92
C LEU A 105 1.70 -13.33 -20.53
N ALA A 106 1.19 -12.39 -19.71
CA ALA A 106 0.79 -11.07 -20.19
C ALA A 106 1.97 -10.30 -20.80
N PHE A 107 3.14 -10.33 -20.16
CA PHE A 107 4.37 -9.70 -20.65
C PHE A 107 4.88 -10.34 -21.94
N SER A 108 4.74 -11.65 -22.12
CA SER A 108 5.14 -12.34 -23.36
C SER A 108 4.32 -11.92 -24.59
N LEU A 109 3.15 -11.30 -24.36
CA LEU A 109 2.31 -10.71 -25.39
C LEU A 109 2.61 -9.21 -25.59
N ASP A 110 3.43 -8.62 -24.72
CA ASP A 110 3.78 -7.21 -24.76
C ASP A 110 4.92 -6.95 -25.75
N THR A 111 4.93 -5.75 -26.32
CA THR A 111 5.93 -5.34 -27.31
C THR A 111 7.10 -4.63 -26.64
N GLN A 112 8.29 -4.77 -27.23
CA GLN A 112 9.47 -4.00 -26.81
C GLN A 112 9.15 -2.50 -26.79
N GLU A 113 9.40 -1.83 -25.67
CA GLU A 113 9.27 -0.38 -25.58
C GLU A 113 10.46 0.34 -26.22
N TYR A 114 10.18 1.49 -26.81
CA TYR A 114 11.17 2.34 -27.46
C TYR A 114 11.21 3.73 -26.82
N THR A 115 12.32 4.43 -27.03
CA THR A 115 12.58 5.84 -26.66
C THR A 115 13.37 6.52 -27.78
N GLY A 116 13.70 7.80 -27.64
CA GLY A 116 14.44 8.59 -28.63
C GLY A 116 13.55 9.32 -29.64
N TYR A 117 12.25 9.40 -29.37
CA TYR A 117 11.26 10.10 -30.20
C TYR A 117 10.49 11.20 -29.44
N GLU A 118 10.68 11.29 -28.13
CA GLU A 118 9.88 12.12 -27.23
C GLU A 118 9.98 13.62 -27.56
N ASN A 119 11.20 14.14 -27.80
CA ASN A 119 11.38 15.54 -28.20
C ASN A 119 10.69 15.87 -29.53
N SER A 120 10.66 14.91 -30.47
CA SER A 120 9.98 15.06 -31.75
C SER A 120 8.45 15.09 -31.58
N GLU A 121 7.89 14.26 -30.68
CA GLU A 121 6.46 14.29 -30.35
C GLU A 121 6.05 15.57 -29.61
N ILE A 122 6.88 16.05 -28.68
CA ILE A 122 6.62 17.31 -27.98
C ILE A 122 6.73 18.49 -28.96
N TRP A 123 7.68 18.44 -29.90
CA TRP A 123 7.78 19.43 -30.98
C TRP A 123 6.49 19.46 -31.84
N ASP A 124 5.98 18.30 -32.25
CA ASP A 124 4.71 18.19 -32.99
C ASP A 124 3.53 18.78 -32.20
N LEU A 125 3.52 18.62 -30.88
CA LEU A 125 2.54 19.24 -29.99
C LEU A 125 2.73 20.76 -29.93
N ARG A 126 3.98 21.23 -29.82
CA ARG A 126 4.33 22.66 -29.79
C ARG A 126 3.83 23.40 -31.03
N GLN A 127 3.90 22.78 -32.22
CA GLN A 127 3.39 23.36 -33.46
C GLN A 127 1.86 23.53 -33.48
N LYS A 128 1.12 22.72 -32.70
CA LYS A 128 -0.36 22.73 -32.65
C LYS A 128 -0.91 23.65 -31.57
N VAL A 129 -0.06 24.14 -30.66
CA VAL A 129 -0.46 24.87 -29.46
C VAL A 129 -0.05 26.35 -29.57
N PRO A 130 -0.89 27.32 -29.13
CA PRO A 130 -0.54 28.74 -29.15
C PRO A 130 0.80 29.07 -28.48
N SER A 131 1.52 30.06 -29.00
CA SER A 131 2.85 30.49 -28.50
C SER A 131 2.83 31.09 -27.10
N ILE A 132 1.66 31.47 -26.58
CA ILE A 132 1.50 31.90 -25.19
C ILE A 132 1.74 30.76 -24.18
N ILE A 133 1.60 29.50 -24.62
CA ILE A 133 1.89 28.34 -23.78
C ILE A 133 3.38 28.04 -23.89
N PRO A 134 4.14 28.18 -22.78
CA PRO A 134 5.58 28.02 -22.83
C PRO A 134 5.96 26.55 -23.00
N THR A 135 7.07 26.31 -23.69
CA THR A 135 7.54 24.96 -24.07
C THR A 135 7.84 24.08 -22.86
N TRP A 136 8.36 24.66 -21.78
CA TRP A 136 8.58 23.93 -20.54
C TRP A 136 7.28 23.34 -19.96
N LEU A 137 6.12 23.97 -20.20
CA LEU A 137 4.84 23.43 -19.72
C LEU A 137 4.41 22.21 -20.55
N LEU A 138 4.69 22.21 -21.85
CA LEU A 138 4.47 21.04 -22.71
C LEU A 138 5.40 19.89 -22.32
N TYR A 139 6.67 20.21 -22.03
CA TYR A 139 7.65 19.25 -21.53
C TYR A 139 7.20 18.60 -20.22
N ILE A 140 6.83 19.42 -19.22
CA ILE A 140 6.30 18.93 -17.94
C ILE A 140 5.00 18.14 -18.15
N GLY A 141 4.14 18.62 -19.05
CA GLY A 141 2.90 17.97 -19.44
C GLY A 141 3.15 16.55 -19.94
N TYR A 142 4.07 16.40 -20.88
CA TYR A 142 4.40 15.13 -21.50
C TYR A 142 5.05 14.15 -20.52
N TRP A 143 6.11 14.58 -19.81
CA TRP A 143 6.92 13.69 -18.98
C TRP A 143 6.32 13.37 -17.61
N TYR A 144 5.46 14.23 -17.07
CA TYR A 144 4.96 14.07 -15.71
C TYR A 144 3.43 14.07 -15.63
N LEU A 145 2.77 15.05 -16.25
CA LEU A 145 1.31 15.17 -16.10
C LEU A 145 0.55 14.05 -16.82
N ILE A 146 0.94 13.69 -18.05
CA ILE A 146 0.30 12.60 -18.78
C ILE A 146 0.45 11.28 -18.02
N PRO A 147 1.65 10.85 -17.58
CA PRO A 147 1.79 9.66 -16.74
C PRO A 147 0.99 9.73 -15.43
N LEU A 148 1.02 10.88 -14.75
CA LEU A 148 0.26 11.07 -13.51
C LEU A 148 -1.25 10.88 -13.74
N VAL A 149 -1.79 11.44 -14.82
CA VAL A 149 -3.21 11.28 -15.19
C VAL A 149 -3.52 9.82 -15.51
N ARG A 150 -2.68 9.14 -16.30
CA ARG A 150 -2.88 7.72 -16.64
C ARG A 150 -2.86 6.83 -15.40
N ILE A 151 -1.89 7.01 -14.51
CA ILE A 151 -1.79 6.28 -13.24
C ILE A 151 -2.99 6.58 -12.36
N SER A 152 -3.43 7.85 -12.28
CA SER A 152 -4.60 8.24 -11.49
C SER A 152 -5.89 7.58 -12.00
N ILE A 153 -6.07 7.51 -13.32
CA ILE A 153 -7.18 6.75 -13.92
C ILE A 153 -7.02 5.26 -13.62
N GLY A 154 -5.79 4.73 -13.66
CA GLY A 154 -5.46 3.37 -13.25
C GLY A 154 -5.92 3.04 -11.83
N PHE A 155 -5.66 3.92 -10.85
CA PHE A 155 -6.17 3.77 -9.48
C PHE A 155 -7.70 3.68 -9.44
N VAL A 156 -8.40 4.53 -10.19
CA VAL A 156 -9.88 4.50 -10.25
C VAL A 156 -10.39 3.20 -10.87
N ILE A 157 -9.73 2.68 -11.92
CA ILE A 157 -10.09 1.40 -12.53
C ILE A 157 -9.90 0.25 -11.54
N ILE A 158 -8.76 0.19 -10.84
CA ILE A 158 -8.48 -0.82 -9.81
C ILE A 158 -9.54 -0.75 -8.71
N ASP A 159 -9.83 0.44 -8.17
CA ASP A 159 -10.85 0.63 -7.13
C ASP A 159 -12.23 0.14 -7.60
N THR A 160 -12.62 0.46 -8.83
CA THR A 160 -13.91 0.05 -9.42
C THR A 160 -14.00 -1.46 -9.54
N TRP A 161 -12.93 -2.08 -10.05
CA TRP A 161 -12.82 -3.51 -10.24
C TRP A 161 -12.90 -4.25 -8.91
N GLN A 162 -12.04 -3.86 -7.96
CA GLN A 162 -11.97 -4.49 -6.65
C GLN A 162 -13.24 -4.25 -5.84
N PHE A 163 -13.78 -3.03 -5.78
CA PHE A 163 -15.05 -2.76 -5.09
C PHE A 163 -16.17 -3.67 -5.59
N THR A 164 -16.31 -3.77 -6.92
CA THR A 164 -17.41 -4.53 -7.54
C THR A 164 -17.30 -6.02 -7.25
N LEU A 165 -16.13 -6.60 -7.46
CA LEU A 165 -15.88 -8.02 -7.20
C LEU A 165 -15.93 -8.34 -5.71
N HIS A 166 -15.31 -7.52 -4.87
CA HIS A 166 -15.30 -7.69 -3.42
C HIS A 166 -16.71 -7.67 -2.85
N ARG A 167 -17.50 -6.65 -3.21
CA ARG A 167 -18.90 -6.56 -2.80
C ARG A 167 -19.72 -7.74 -3.33
N PHE A 168 -19.53 -8.13 -4.59
CA PHE A 168 -20.21 -9.31 -5.14
C PHE A 168 -19.88 -10.58 -4.36
N MET A 169 -18.62 -10.78 -4.01
CA MET A 169 -18.19 -11.94 -3.22
C MET A 169 -18.82 -11.96 -1.83
N HIS A 170 -19.01 -10.80 -1.20
CA HIS A 170 -19.74 -10.71 0.07
C HIS A 170 -21.25 -10.94 -0.05
N GLN A 171 -21.87 -10.41 -1.10
CA GLN A 171 -23.32 -10.45 -1.24
C GLN A 171 -23.82 -11.80 -1.75
N HIS A 172 -23.03 -12.52 -2.55
CA HIS A 172 -23.42 -13.81 -3.09
C HIS A 172 -22.99 -14.97 -2.16
N PRO A 173 -23.93 -15.74 -1.56
CA PRO A 173 -23.59 -16.72 -0.51
C PRO A 173 -22.58 -17.79 -0.94
N PHE A 174 -22.65 -18.24 -2.20
CA PHE A 174 -21.68 -19.19 -2.74
C PHE A 174 -20.29 -18.58 -2.85
N MET A 175 -20.19 -17.33 -3.31
CA MET A 175 -18.90 -16.67 -3.50
C MET A 175 -18.23 -16.40 -2.15
N TYR A 176 -19.00 -15.92 -1.17
CA TYR A 176 -18.51 -15.72 0.19
C TYR A 176 -18.01 -17.03 0.79
N ARG A 177 -18.84 -18.08 0.81
CA ARG A 177 -18.51 -19.33 1.51
C ARG A 177 -17.30 -20.06 0.93
N HIS A 178 -17.07 -20.00 -0.39
CA HIS A 178 -16.01 -20.80 -1.03
C HIS A 178 -14.75 -20.00 -1.34
N PHE A 179 -14.83 -18.69 -1.46
CA PHE A 179 -13.69 -17.84 -1.80
C PHE A 179 -13.38 -16.89 -0.65
N HIS A 180 -14.21 -15.86 -0.47
CA HIS A 180 -13.86 -14.71 0.35
C HIS A 180 -13.86 -14.97 1.86
N SER A 181 -14.60 -15.96 2.34
CA SER A 181 -14.57 -16.35 3.75
C SER A 181 -13.20 -16.88 4.20
N ARG A 182 -12.34 -17.32 3.27
CA ARG A 182 -10.94 -17.68 3.54
C ARG A 182 -10.16 -16.45 4.01
N HIS A 183 -10.30 -15.34 3.31
CA HIS A 183 -9.69 -14.07 3.69
C HIS A 183 -10.15 -13.61 5.09
N HIS A 184 -11.45 -13.67 5.36
CA HIS A 184 -12.06 -13.39 6.68
C HIS A 184 -11.78 -14.47 7.76
N GLN A 185 -10.88 -15.42 7.53
CA GLN A 185 -10.29 -16.19 8.63
C GLN A 185 -9.27 -15.37 9.43
N LEU A 186 -8.73 -14.30 8.83
CA LEU A 186 -7.94 -13.27 9.50
C LEU A 186 -8.84 -12.18 10.07
N TYR A 187 -9.47 -12.48 11.20
CA TYR A 187 -10.34 -11.52 11.90
C TYR A 187 -9.62 -10.24 12.33
N VAL A 188 -8.38 -10.37 12.78
CA VAL A 188 -7.45 -9.27 13.03
C VAL A 188 -6.44 -9.29 11.89
N PRO A 189 -6.53 -8.36 10.92
CA PRO A 189 -5.58 -8.27 9.82
C PRO A 189 -4.16 -8.01 10.31
N TYR A 190 -3.19 -8.54 9.56
CA TYR A 190 -1.78 -8.23 9.72
C TYR A 190 -1.08 -8.22 8.34
N ALA A 191 0.02 -7.48 8.25
CA ALA A 191 0.60 -7.05 6.98
C ALA A 191 0.90 -8.18 5.96
N TYR A 192 1.54 -9.27 6.39
CA TYR A 192 1.87 -10.39 5.48
C TYR A 192 0.68 -11.32 5.19
N GLY A 193 -0.49 -11.06 5.80
CA GLY A 193 -1.76 -11.69 5.50
C GLY A 193 -2.58 -10.94 4.44
N ALA A 194 -2.06 -9.83 3.89
CA ALA A 194 -2.82 -8.98 2.96
C ALA A 194 -3.24 -9.70 1.67
N LEU A 195 -2.44 -10.68 1.21
CA LEU A 195 -2.76 -11.53 0.06
C LEU A 195 -3.23 -12.93 0.46
N PHE A 196 -3.67 -13.11 1.72
CA PHE A 196 -4.27 -14.36 2.16
C PHE A 196 -5.71 -14.45 1.67
N ASN A 197 -5.89 -14.98 0.47
CA ASN A 197 -7.18 -15.21 -0.14
C ASN A 197 -7.20 -16.53 -0.90
N HIS A 198 -8.37 -16.93 -1.41
CA HIS A 198 -8.44 -18.10 -2.27
C HIS A 198 -7.67 -17.82 -3.59
N PRO A 199 -6.88 -18.76 -4.16
CA PRO A 199 -6.04 -18.48 -5.33
C PRO A 199 -6.77 -17.84 -6.53
N LEU A 200 -8.00 -18.29 -6.82
CA LEU A 200 -8.83 -17.69 -7.88
C LEU A 200 -9.28 -16.26 -7.52
N GLU A 201 -9.55 -15.99 -6.26
CA GLU A 201 -9.93 -14.66 -5.80
C GLU A 201 -8.75 -13.70 -5.93
N GLY A 202 -7.55 -14.08 -5.46
CA GLY A 202 -6.37 -13.24 -5.62
C GLY A 202 -5.98 -13.04 -7.09
N LEU A 203 -6.15 -14.06 -7.93
CA LEU A 203 -5.98 -13.89 -9.38
C LEU A 203 -6.91 -12.79 -9.92
N LEU A 204 -8.21 -12.86 -9.58
CA LEU A 204 -9.20 -11.92 -10.10
C LEU A 204 -9.08 -10.51 -9.48
N LEU A 205 -8.91 -10.38 -8.18
CA LEU A 205 -8.85 -9.10 -7.47
C LEU A 205 -7.49 -8.42 -7.61
N ASP A 206 -6.40 -9.15 -7.38
CA ASP A 206 -5.07 -8.56 -7.21
C ASP A 206 -4.30 -8.48 -8.55
N THR A 207 -4.48 -9.47 -9.42
CA THR A 207 -3.69 -9.61 -10.65
C THR A 207 -4.44 -9.09 -11.88
N VAL A 208 -5.65 -9.57 -12.11
CA VAL A 208 -6.43 -9.17 -13.29
C VAL A 208 -6.87 -7.70 -13.19
N GLY A 209 -7.23 -7.21 -12.01
CA GLY A 209 -7.64 -5.82 -11.82
C GLY A 209 -6.55 -4.81 -12.22
N THR A 210 -5.31 -5.05 -11.79
CA THR A 210 -4.14 -4.21 -12.14
C THR A 210 -3.76 -4.35 -13.61
N GLY A 211 -3.83 -5.56 -14.18
CA GLY A 211 -3.62 -5.79 -15.61
C GLY A 211 -4.69 -5.14 -16.51
N VAL A 212 -5.96 -5.17 -16.12
CA VAL A 212 -7.04 -4.47 -16.83
C VAL A 212 -6.81 -2.96 -16.81
N ALA A 213 -6.41 -2.40 -15.66
CA ALA A 213 -6.09 -1.00 -15.54
C ALA A 213 -4.94 -0.60 -16.48
N SER A 214 -3.82 -1.34 -16.47
CA SER A 214 -2.67 -1.02 -17.31
C SER A 214 -2.98 -1.09 -18.80
N MET A 215 -3.72 -2.11 -19.25
CA MET A 215 -4.14 -2.24 -20.65
C MET A 215 -5.13 -1.13 -21.06
N ALA A 216 -6.10 -0.80 -20.20
CA ALA A 216 -7.15 0.17 -20.52
C ALA A 216 -6.59 1.59 -20.74
N VAL A 217 -5.60 2.00 -19.94
CA VAL A 217 -4.96 3.32 -20.06
C VAL A 217 -3.63 3.30 -20.81
N LYS A 218 -3.22 2.13 -21.32
CA LYS A 218 -1.97 1.89 -22.07
C LYS A 218 -0.74 2.39 -21.30
N LEU A 219 -0.60 1.91 -20.07
CA LEU A 219 0.58 2.21 -19.27
C LEU A 219 1.82 1.62 -19.92
N SER A 220 2.88 2.40 -19.94
CA SER A 220 4.24 1.93 -20.15
C SER A 220 4.65 0.95 -19.05
N GLN A 221 5.67 0.14 -19.33
CA GLN A 221 6.23 -0.80 -18.37
C GLN A 221 6.71 -0.08 -17.12
N ARG A 222 7.28 1.13 -17.24
CA ARG A 222 7.69 1.95 -16.09
C ARG A 222 6.51 2.47 -15.26
N GLU A 223 5.43 2.89 -15.90
CA GLU A 223 4.19 3.24 -15.19
C GLU A 223 3.57 1.99 -14.52
N CYS A 224 3.68 0.82 -15.13
CA CYS A 224 3.27 -0.45 -14.52
C CYS A 224 4.10 -0.80 -13.29
N ILE A 225 5.44 -0.65 -13.35
CA ILE A 225 6.33 -0.82 -12.17
C ILE A 225 5.81 0.01 -11.01
N PHE A 226 5.53 1.30 -11.25
CA PHE A 226 4.99 2.18 -10.23
C PHE A 226 3.62 1.71 -9.74
N LEU A 227 2.64 1.56 -10.64
CA LEU A 227 1.26 1.24 -10.29
C LEU A 227 1.17 -0.07 -9.50
N TYR A 228 1.84 -1.12 -9.96
CA TYR A 228 1.76 -2.44 -9.32
C TYR A 228 2.45 -2.42 -7.96
N THR A 229 3.65 -1.85 -7.87
CA THR A 229 4.39 -1.78 -6.60
C THR A 229 3.63 -0.93 -5.57
N PHE A 230 3.13 0.22 -5.99
CA PHE A 230 2.36 1.12 -5.14
C PHE A 230 1.06 0.48 -4.65
N SER A 231 0.32 -0.19 -5.54
CA SER A 231 -0.92 -0.91 -5.18
C SER A 231 -0.63 -2.04 -4.18
N THR A 232 0.42 -2.82 -4.40
CA THR A 232 0.81 -3.90 -3.47
C THR A 232 1.20 -3.36 -2.11
N MET A 233 2.01 -2.30 -2.05
CA MET A 233 2.36 -1.66 -0.78
C MET A 233 1.11 -1.11 -0.07
N LYS A 234 0.19 -0.49 -0.81
CA LYS A 234 -1.07 0.00 -0.27
C LYS A 234 -1.93 -1.12 0.33
N THR A 235 -2.05 -2.24 -0.35
CA THR A 235 -2.77 -3.43 0.16
C THR A 235 -2.13 -3.96 1.43
N VAL A 236 -0.79 -4.02 1.51
CA VAL A 236 -0.08 -4.38 2.75
C VAL A 236 -0.36 -3.39 3.88
N ASP A 237 -0.38 -2.08 3.58
CA ASP A 237 -0.69 -1.03 4.56
C ASP A 237 -2.10 -1.16 5.13
N ASP A 238 -3.09 -1.41 4.27
CA ASP A 238 -4.49 -1.60 4.68
C ASP A 238 -4.69 -2.78 5.64
N HIS A 239 -3.77 -3.73 5.61
CA HIS A 239 -3.78 -4.90 6.49
C HIS A 239 -2.77 -4.80 7.62
N CYS A 240 -2.01 -3.71 7.76
CA CYS A 240 -0.82 -3.72 8.62
C CYS A 240 -1.13 -3.93 10.11
N GLY A 241 -2.37 -3.69 10.54
CA GLY A 241 -2.80 -3.82 11.95
C GLY A 241 -2.39 -2.61 12.82
N TYR A 242 -1.87 -1.55 12.20
CA TYR A 242 -1.44 -0.32 12.88
C TYR A 242 -2.13 0.91 12.29
N SER A 243 -2.37 1.90 13.16
CA SER A 243 -2.84 3.23 12.76
C SER A 243 -1.77 4.26 13.11
N PHE A 244 -1.13 4.82 12.09
CA PHE A 244 -0.07 5.82 12.23
C PHE A 244 -0.52 7.15 11.64
N SER A 245 -0.55 8.19 12.46
CA SER A 245 -0.93 9.54 12.02
C SER A 245 0.05 10.15 11.00
N PHE A 246 1.27 9.63 10.94
CA PHE A 246 2.32 10.06 10.00
C PHE A 246 2.45 9.17 8.77
N ASP A 247 1.77 8.03 8.71
CA ASP A 247 1.85 7.13 7.56
C ASP A 247 1.30 7.82 6.30
N LEU A 248 2.05 7.71 5.21
CA LEU A 248 1.73 8.43 3.98
C LEU A 248 0.49 7.85 3.28
N PHE A 249 0.34 6.53 3.26
CA PHE A 249 -0.84 5.90 2.66
C PHE A 249 -2.10 6.23 3.44
N GLN A 250 -2.05 6.11 4.77
CA GLN A 250 -3.20 6.37 5.65
C GLN A 250 -3.64 7.84 5.64
N ARG A 251 -2.72 8.76 5.34
CA ARG A 251 -3.02 10.20 5.17
C ARG A 251 -3.54 10.56 3.79
N LEU A 252 -2.97 9.96 2.73
CA LEU A 252 -3.33 10.28 1.35
C LEU A 252 -4.66 9.64 0.93
N PHE A 253 -4.94 8.44 1.44
CA PHE A 253 -6.07 7.63 0.99
C PHE A 253 -7.10 7.44 2.10
N PRO A 254 -8.40 7.62 1.80
CA PRO A 254 -9.45 7.47 2.79
C PRO A 254 -9.78 6.00 3.11
N ASN A 255 -9.42 5.05 2.24
CA ASN A 255 -9.29 3.66 2.67
C ASN A 255 -7.91 3.51 3.30
N ASN A 256 -7.89 3.10 4.56
CA ASN A 256 -6.69 2.89 5.37
C ASN A 256 -6.90 1.66 6.27
N SER A 257 -5.89 1.35 7.08
CA SER A 257 -5.90 0.21 7.99
C SER A 257 -7.12 0.14 8.91
N ILE A 258 -7.60 1.26 9.45
CA ILE A 258 -8.81 1.29 10.29
C ILE A 258 -10.07 1.00 9.46
N TYR A 259 -10.18 1.59 8.27
CA TYR A 259 -11.33 1.41 7.39
C TYR A 259 -11.50 -0.06 7.00
N HIS A 260 -10.38 -0.70 6.66
CA HIS A 260 -10.33 -2.11 6.30
C HIS A 260 -10.46 -3.04 7.52
N ASP A 261 -9.87 -2.70 8.66
CA ASP A 261 -10.04 -3.46 9.89
C ASP A 261 -11.51 -3.55 10.32
N ILE A 262 -12.26 -2.43 10.23
CA ILE A 262 -13.71 -2.41 10.47
C ILE A 262 -14.41 -3.46 9.59
N HIS A 263 -14.05 -3.55 8.31
CA HIS A 263 -14.64 -4.50 7.37
C HIS A 263 -14.46 -5.96 7.81
N HIS A 264 -13.30 -6.33 8.36
CA HIS A 264 -13.00 -7.66 8.89
C HIS A 264 -13.76 -7.99 10.17
N GLN A 265 -14.26 -6.99 10.90
CA GLN A 265 -15.06 -7.23 12.10
C GLN A 265 -16.42 -7.86 11.74
N HIS A 266 -16.95 -8.71 12.62
CA HIS A 266 -18.25 -9.36 12.41
C HIS A 266 -19.40 -8.37 12.13
N PHE A 267 -19.37 -7.20 12.78
CA PHE A 267 -20.37 -6.15 12.58
C PHE A 267 -20.14 -5.35 11.29
N GLY A 268 -18.91 -5.35 10.77
CA GLY A 268 -18.48 -4.55 9.62
C GLY A 268 -18.46 -5.31 8.29
N ILE A 269 -18.67 -6.63 8.29
CA ILE A 269 -18.66 -7.50 7.11
C ILE A 269 -19.65 -7.10 5.98
N LYS A 270 -20.61 -6.22 6.29
CA LYS A 270 -21.59 -5.67 5.34
C LYS A 270 -21.26 -4.26 4.84
N TYR A 271 -20.11 -3.73 5.22
CA TYR A 271 -19.70 -2.35 5.00
C TYR A 271 -18.26 -2.28 4.49
N ASN A 272 -17.86 -1.11 4.01
CA ASN A 272 -16.48 -0.78 3.68
C ASN A 272 -15.84 -1.70 2.63
N TYR A 273 -16.54 -1.93 1.51
CA TYR A 273 -16.05 -2.81 0.44
C TYR A 273 -14.98 -2.17 -0.46
N SER A 274 -14.85 -0.85 -0.45
CA SER A 274 -13.92 -0.14 -1.35
C SER A 274 -12.49 -0.44 -0.95
N GLN A 275 -11.66 -0.83 -1.91
CA GLN A 275 -10.23 -1.05 -1.78
C GLN A 275 -9.56 -0.94 -3.16
N PRO A 276 -8.26 -0.58 -3.23
CA PRO A 276 -7.40 -0.24 -2.09
C PRO A 276 -7.29 1.27 -1.81
N PHE A 277 -7.74 2.18 -2.67
CA PHE A 277 -7.41 3.61 -2.55
C PHE A 277 -8.54 4.46 -1.94
N PHE A 278 -9.66 4.58 -2.64
CA PHE A 278 -10.70 5.54 -2.31
C PHE A 278 -11.96 4.86 -1.76
N THR A 279 -12.80 5.64 -1.07
CA THR A 279 -14.05 5.16 -0.43
C THR A 279 -15.32 5.67 -1.11
N PHE A 280 -15.19 6.25 -2.31
CA PHE A 280 -16.32 6.90 -2.97
C PHE A 280 -17.38 5.88 -3.44
N TRP A 281 -16.99 4.65 -3.78
CA TRP A 281 -17.94 3.59 -4.13
C TRP A 281 -18.82 3.20 -2.96
N ASP A 282 -18.27 3.05 -1.76
CA ASP A 282 -19.08 2.80 -0.57
C ASP A 282 -20.04 3.94 -0.25
N ARG A 283 -19.66 5.20 -0.51
CA ARG A 283 -20.56 6.34 -0.36
C ARG A 283 -21.68 6.31 -1.39
N LEU A 284 -21.34 6.02 -2.65
CA LEU A 284 -22.31 5.96 -3.75
C LEU A 284 -23.35 4.86 -3.53
N PHE A 285 -22.92 3.69 -3.04
CA PHE A 285 -23.78 2.53 -2.85
C PHE A 285 -24.33 2.37 -1.43
N GLY A 286 -24.07 3.33 -0.54
CA GLY A 286 -24.58 3.32 0.83
C GLY A 286 -24.02 2.19 1.69
N THR A 287 -22.81 1.71 1.40
CA THR A 287 -22.13 0.62 2.12
C THR A 287 -21.00 1.12 3.01
N ARG A 288 -20.85 2.44 3.20
CA ARG A 288 -19.89 3.00 4.15
C ARG A 288 -20.38 2.81 5.60
N PHE A 289 -19.51 2.31 6.47
CA PHE A 289 -19.76 2.28 7.91
C PHE A 289 -19.76 3.70 8.48
N THR A 290 -20.80 4.08 9.22
CA THR A 290 -20.95 5.44 9.77
C THR A 290 -20.28 5.64 11.13
N GLY A 291 -19.94 4.56 11.83
CA GLY A 291 -19.34 4.60 13.17
C GLY A 291 -17.82 4.62 13.20
N THR A 292 -17.14 4.97 12.10
CA THR A 292 -15.66 4.90 12.00
C THR A 292 -14.97 5.77 13.05
N ASP A 293 -15.44 6.98 13.31
CA ASP A 293 -14.82 7.88 14.28
C ASP A 293 -14.94 7.31 15.71
N ALA A 294 -16.15 6.89 16.08
CA ALA A 294 -16.40 6.24 17.37
C ALA A 294 -15.61 4.93 17.55
N TYR A 295 -15.42 4.17 16.46
CA TYR A 295 -14.58 2.98 16.45
C TYR A 295 -13.10 3.31 16.67
N THR A 296 -12.60 4.33 15.97
CA THR A 296 -11.23 4.82 16.08
C THR A 296 -10.93 5.33 17.49
N ASP A 297 -11.81 6.15 18.06
CA ASP A 297 -11.67 6.67 19.42
C ASP A 297 -11.68 5.56 20.47
N LYS A 298 -12.59 4.59 20.30
CA LYS A 298 -12.67 3.44 21.20
C LYS A 298 -11.41 2.58 21.14
N ASN A 299 -10.94 2.25 19.94
CA ASN A 299 -9.72 1.47 19.78
C ASN A 299 -8.51 2.25 20.27
N GLY A 300 -8.39 3.55 20.00
CA GLY A 300 -7.32 4.39 20.54
C GLY A 300 -7.23 4.36 22.07
N LYS A 301 -8.38 4.35 22.77
CA LYS A 301 -8.42 4.17 24.23
C LYS A 301 -7.95 2.78 24.66
N ILE A 302 -8.42 1.72 23.98
CA ILE A 302 -8.00 0.34 24.25
C ILE A 302 -6.50 0.17 24.02
N THR A 303 -5.98 0.74 22.94
CA THR A 303 -4.55 0.74 22.60
C THR A 303 -3.72 1.45 23.67
N LEU A 304 -4.15 2.61 24.15
CA LEU A 304 -3.48 3.33 25.24
C LEU A 304 -3.48 2.51 26.55
N GLU A 305 -4.62 1.94 26.93
CA GLU A 305 -4.71 1.08 28.12
C GLU A 305 -3.85 -0.18 27.99
N GLY A 306 -3.86 -0.81 26.81
CA GLY A 306 -3.01 -1.96 26.48
C GLY A 306 -1.53 -1.62 26.54
N TYR A 307 -1.15 -0.47 25.99
CA TYR A 307 0.22 0.04 26.02
C TYR A 307 0.69 0.33 27.46
N HIS A 308 -0.14 0.95 28.29
CA HIS A 308 0.18 1.13 29.71
C HIS A 308 0.37 -0.21 30.44
N ARG A 309 -0.48 -1.20 30.16
CA ARG A 309 -0.34 -2.54 30.73
C ARG A 309 0.95 -3.22 30.27
N PHE A 310 1.28 -3.09 28.99
CA PHE A 310 2.54 -3.58 28.42
C PHE A 310 3.76 -2.97 29.12
N LEU A 311 3.76 -1.66 29.34
CA LEU A 311 4.84 -0.96 30.06
C LEU A 311 4.96 -1.46 31.51
N MET A 312 3.82 -1.65 32.20
CA MET A 312 3.83 -2.20 33.56
C MET A 312 4.38 -3.63 33.63
N ASP A 313 4.00 -4.51 32.69
CA ASP A 313 4.53 -5.88 32.60
C ASP A 313 6.03 -5.88 32.31
N ARG A 314 6.47 -5.05 31.35
CA ARG A 314 7.90 -4.90 31.00
C ARG A 314 8.73 -4.42 32.19
N THR A 315 8.26 -3.40 32.91
CA THR A 315 8.91 -2.88 34.12
C THR A 315 8.94 -3.94 35.22
N SER A 316 7.86 -4.69 35.42
CA SER A 316 7.79 -5.75 36.43
C SER A 316 8.76 -6.89 36.15
N LYS A 317 8.81 -7.40 34.91
CA LYS A 317 9.77 -8.43 34.49
C LYS A 317 11.22 -8.00 34.68
N ARG A 318 11.55 -6.73 34.37
CA ARG A 318 12.90 -6.21 34.59
C ARG A 318 13.25 -6.05 36.06
N LYS A 319 12.29 -5.68 36.92
CA LYS A 319 12.49 -5.68 38.38
C LYS A 319 12.76 -7.09 38.91
N GLU A 320 12.07 -8.11 38.37
CA GLU A 320 12.34 -9.51 38.70
C GLU A 320 13.75 -9.94 38.26
N ILE A 321 14.16 -9.62 37.04
CA ILE A 321 15.52 -9.88 36.54
C ILE A 321 16.57 -9.15 37.40
N ALA A 322 16.38 -7.86 37.72
CA ALA A 322 17.29 -7.11 38.58
C ALA A 322 17.45 -7.78 39.96
N LYS A 323 16.34 -8.26 40.53
CA LYS A 323 16.34 -9.00 41.78
C LYS A 323 17.07 -10.35 41.65
N GLU A 324 16.86 -11.07 40.55
CA GLU A 324 17.53 -12.35 40.27
C GLU A 324 19.05 -12.16 40.18
N TYR A 325 19.50 -11.17 39.42
CA TYR A 325 20.92 -10.88 39.19
C TYR A 325 21.56 -9.97 40.25
N HIS A 326 20.82 -9.57 41.29
CA HIS A 326 21.28 -8.73 42.40
C HIS A 326 21.86 -7.38 41.95
N THR A 327 21.32 -6.84 40.85
CA THR A 327 21.71 -5.54 40.28
C THR A 327 20.63 -4.50 40.56
N GLN A 328 20.98 -3.21 40.47
CA GLN A 328 19.99 -2.16 40.65
C GLN A 328 19.08 -2.06 39.42
N PHE A 329 17.78 -1.82 39.61
CA PHE A 329 16.83 -1.70 38.50
C PHE A 329 17.27 -0.65 37.45
N HIS A 330 17.82 0.49 37.92
CA HIS A 330 18.34 1.54 37.04
C HIS A 330 19.58 1.15 36.24
N GLU A 331 20.29 0.08 36.61
CA GLU A 331 21.41 -0.45 35.81
C GLU A 331 20.91 -1.32 34.65
N ILE A 332 19.65 -1.75 34.68
CA ILE A 332 19.00 -2.57 33.65
C ILE A 332 17.98 -1.76 32.84
N SER A 333 17.37 -0.72 33.42
CA SER A 333 16.46 0.19 32.70
C SER A 333 17.23 1.35 32.08
N GLY A 334 17.05 1.60 30.78
CA GLY A 334 17.61 2.79 30.11
C GLY A 334 16.79 4.05 30.42
N SER A 335 17.33 5.23 30.12
CA SER A 335 16.64 6.51 30.34
C SER A 335 15.31 6.64 29.57
N GLU A 336 15.21 5.98 28.41
CA GLU A 336 13.98 5.92 27.60
C GLU A 336 12.82 5.24 28.35
N ASP A 337 13.12 4.32 29.28
CA ASP A 337 12.08 3.61 30.04
C ASP A 337 11.43 4.49 31.12
N GLU A 338 12.14 5.48 31.64
CA GLU A 338 11.57 6.46 32.57
C GLU A 338 10.67 7.47 31.84
N GLU A 339 11.02 7.85 30.60
CA GLU A 339 10.19 8.68 29.74
C GLU A 339 8.88 7.97 29.36
N ASP A 340 8.96 6.69 28.99
CA ASP A 340 7.78 5.89 28.62
C ASP A 340 6.98 5.38 29.82
N SER A 341 7.43 5.59 31.06
CA SER A 341 6.76 5.06 32.26
C SER A 341 5.29 5.52 32.36
N PRO A 342 4.35 4.64 32.76
CA PRO A 342 2.97 5.03 33.08
C PRO A 342 2.88 6.06 34.22
N GLU A 343 3.91 6.08 35.07
CA GLU A 343 4.02 7.00 36.21
C GLU A 343 4.59 8.36 35.81
N ASN A 344 5.08 8.52 34.57
CA ASN A 344 5.55 9.80 34.06
C ASN A 344 4.39 10.82 34.04
N PRO A 345 4.54 12.00 34.69
CA PRO A 345 3.51 13.05 34.73
C PRO A 345 3.01 13.50 33.35
N ILE A 346 3.84 13.40 32.31
CA ILE A 346 3.47 13.72 30.92
C ILE A 346 2.47 12.69 30.39
N ASN A 347 2.70 11.40 30.68
CA ASN A 347 1.83 10.30 30.27
C ASN A 347 0.51 10.28 31.07
N GLN A 348 0.52 10.74 32.32
CA GLN A 348 -0.70 10.86 33.13
C GLN A 348 -1.68 11.94 32.61
N LYS A 349 -1.18 13.03 32.01
CA LYS A 349 -2.05 14.08 31.44
C LYS A 349 -2.86 13.63 30.22
N LYS A 350 -2.34 12.67 29.43
CA LYS A 350 -3.09 12.04 28.33
C LYS A 350 -4.30 11.22 28.80
N LYS A 351 -4.37 10.84 30.09
CA LYS A 351 -5.47 10.07 30.69
C LYS A 351 -6.69 10.93 31.05
N SER A 352 -6.53 12.25 31.06
CA SER A 352 -7.55 13.23 31.50
C SER A 352 -8.23 14.03 30.37
N GLN A 353 -7.90 13.71 29.11
CA GLN A 353 -8.55 14.21 27.90
C GLN A 353 -9.19 13.04 27.18
#